data_AF-A0A8T0A2I6-F1
#
_entry.id   AF-A0A8T0A2I6-F1
#
_cell.length_a   1.000
_cell.length_b   1.000
_cell.length_c   1.000
_cell.angle_alpha   90.00
_cell.angle_beta   90.00
_cell.angle_gamma   90.00
#
_symmetry.space_group_name_H-M   'P 1'
#
loop_
_entity.id
_entity.type
_entity.pdbx_description
1 polymer ?
#
loop_
_entity_poly.entity_id
_entity_poly.type
_entity_poly.pdbx_seq_one_letter_code
_entity_poly.pdbx_strand_id
1 'polypeptide(L)'
;MSSPLGYCCICYIAFSPGDVYNLKCGHTFHKNCITRWFCNGITCPRCTRAAVSADLRKIYFDGAPEETSQQLNNLNQSSGLTPCSFTASPVNEHSTVKDLKNAIAVYKNIPVEVVRLVYAGAQIGENNTDNHTLSSYKIGNYTTVDFLLRQEGGK
;
A
#
# COMPACT_ATOMS: atom_id res chain seq x y z
N MET A 1 -3.90 -17.34 20.02
CA MET A 1 -2.72 -16.97 19.21
C MET A 1 -2.93 -17.54 17.82
N SER A 2 -3.39 -16.73 16.87
CA SER A 2 -3.68 -17.19 15.51
C SER A 2 -2.36 -17.45 14.80
N SER A 3 -2.07 -18.72 14.50
CA SER A 3 -0.87 -19.07 13.74
C SER A 3 -0.98 -18.48 12.34
N PRO A 4 0.08 -17.87 11.78
CA PRO A 4 0.03 -17.30 10.44
C PRO A 4 -0.22 -18.41 9.42
N LEU A 5 -1.06 -18.13 8.41
CA LEU A 5 -1.40 -19.07 7.31
C LEU A 5 -0.18 -19.49 6.48
N GLY A 6 0.95 -18.80 6.64
CA GLY A 6 2.23 -19.04 5.98
C GLY A 6 2.95 -17.72 5.72
N TYR A 7 4.13 -17.80 5.11
CA TYR A 7 4.95 -16.65 4.73
C TYR A 7 5.26 -16.67 3.24
N CYS A 8 5.25 -15.50 2.61
CA CYS A 8 5.71 -15.35 1.23
C CYS A 8 7.23 -15.49 1.16
N CYS A 9 7.78 -16.38 0.32
CA CYS A 9 9.23 -16.57 0.27
C CYS A 9 9.99 -15.45 -0.47
N ILE A 10 9.28 -14.51 -1.12
CA ILE A 10 9.90 -13.39 -1.83
C ILE A 10 10.17 -12.23 -0.87
N CYS A 11 9.18 -11.90 -0.02
CA CYS A 11 9.28 -10.78 0.93
C CYS A 11 9.38 -11.21 2.40
N TYR A 12 9.23 -12.50 2.70
CA TYR A 12 9.25 -13.07 4.05
C TYR A 12 8.16 -12.53 5.00
N ILE A 13 7.11 -11.92 4.45
CA ILE A 13 5.96 -11.38 5.19
C ILE A 13 4.84 -12.43 5.27
N ALA A 14 4.13 -12.46 6.40
CA ALA A 14 2.97 -13.33 6.62
C ALA A 14 1.83 -13.01 5.65
N PHE A 15 1.07 -14.04 5.26
CA PHE A 15 -0.06 -13.89 4.35
C PHE A 15 -1.28 -13.25 5.02
N SER A 16 -1.88 -12.26 4.35
CA SER A 16 -3.19 -11.70 4.69
C SER A 16 -4.32 -12.43 3.97
N PRO A 17 -5.50 -12.60 4.61
CA PRO A 17 -6.67 -13.15 3.94
C PRO A 17 -7.04 -12.27 2.74
N GLY A 18 -7.07 -12.88 1.54
CA GLY A 18 -7.44 -12.19 0.30
C GLY A 18 -6.29 -11.78 -0.62
N ASP A 19 -5.03 -11.92 -0.21
CA ASP A 19 -3.85 -11.58 -1.04
C ASP A 19 -2.91 -12.76 -1.34
N VAL A 20 -3.41 -13.98 -1.15
CA VAL A 20 -2.67 -15.22 -1.43
C VAL A 20 -2.99 -15.74 -2.82
N TYR A 21 -1.95 -15.94 -3.62
CA TYR A 21 -2.05 -16.49 -4.96
C TYR A 21 -1.14 -17.70 -5.11
N ASN A 22 -1.58 -18.71 -5.87
CA ASN A 22 -0.75 -19.85 -6.23
C ASN A 22 -0.52 -19.96 -7.72
N LEU A 23 0.60 -20.60 -8.06
CA LEU A 23 0.92 -21.03 -9.41
C LEU A 23 0.43 -22.47 -9.64
N LYS A 24 0.44 -22.92 -10.90
CA LYS A 24 0.18 -24.32 -11.28
C LYS A 24 1.06 -25.34 -10.54
N CYS A 25 2.23 -24.93 -10.06
CA CYS A 25 3.11 -25.79 -9.25
C CYS A 25 2.68 -25.94 -7.79
N GLY A 26 1.65 -25.21 -7.33
CA GLY A 26 1.13 -25.26 -5.96
C GLY A 26 1.77 -24.29 -4.97
N HIS A 27 2.84 -23.57 -5.35
CA HIS A 27 3.49 -22.61 -4.47
C HIS A 27 2.71 -21.29 -4.37
N THR A 28 2.68 -20.71 -3.17
CA THR A 28 1.90 -19.52 -2.82
C THR A 28 2.77 -18.26 -2.64
N PHE A 29 2.24 -17.11 -3.06
CA PHE A 29 2.91 -15.82 -3.06
C PHE A 29 1.90 -14.67 -2.95
N HIS A 30 2.37 -13.48 -2.55
CA HIS A 30 1.57 -12.26 -2.69
C HIS A 30 1.44 -11.86 -4.16
N LYS A 31 0.28 -11.30 -4.54
CA LYS A 31 0.03 -10.77 -5.89
C LYS A 31 1.15 -9.86 -6.37
N ASN A 32 1.54 -8.87 -5.55
CA ASN A 32 2.55 -7.89 -5.93
C ASN A 32 3.95 -8.52 -6.06
N CYS A 33 4.30 -9.44 -5.13
CA CYS A 33 5.61 -10.09 -5.14
C CYS A 33 5.80 -10.97 -6.38
N ILE A 34 4.83 -11.81 -6.71
CA ILE A 34 4.94 -12.71 -7.87
C ILE A 34 4.79 -11.95 -9.20
N THR A 35 3.95 -10.91 -9.26
CA THR A 35 3.85 -10.05 -10.45
C THR A 35 5.16 -9.33 -10.72
N ARG A 36 5.83 -8.81 -9.68
CA ARG A 36 7.15 -8.18 -9.81
C ARG A 36 8.22 -9.18 -10.24
N TRP A 37 8.16 -10.41 -9.74
CA TRP A 37 9.06 -11.48 -10.18
C TRP A 37 8.89 -11.76 -11.68
N PHE A 38 7.66 -11.77 -12.17
CA PHE A 38 7.37 -11.99 -13.58
C PHE A 38 7.85 -10.89 -14.52
N CYS A 39 8.18 -9.70 -14.02
CA CYS A 39 8.85 -8.67 -14.81
C CYS A 39 10.28 -9.06 -15.21
N ASN A 40 10.93 -9.94 -14.45
CA ASN A 40 12.34 -10.30 -14.63
C ASN A 40 12.55 -11.78 -15.01
N GLY A 41 11.51 -12.62 -14.95
CA GLY A 41 11.61 -14.04 -15.28
C GLY A 41 10.25 -14.71 -15.44
N ILE A 42 10.22 -15.93 -15.97
CA ILE A 42 8.98 -16.69 -16.22
C ILE A 42 8.98 -18.03 -15.48
N THR A 43 9.51 -18.04 -14.27
CA THR A 43 9.71 -19.25 -13.47
C THR A 43 9.19 -19.04 -12.06
N CYS A 44 8.79 -20.14 -11.42
CA CYS A 44 8.40 -20.14 -10.02
C CYS A 44 9.62 -19.85 -9.11
N PRO A 45 9.56 -18.88 -8.20
CA PRO A 45 10.66 -18.56 -7.28
C PRO A 45 11.03 -19.71 -6.32
N ARG A 46 10.13 -20.69 -6.11
CA ARG A 46 10.35 -21.81 -5.19
C ARG A 46 10.90 -23.07 -5.85
N CYS A 47 10.52 -23.34 -7.09
CA CYS A 47 10.83 -24.62 -7.74
C CYS A 47 11.30 -24.50 -9.18
N THR A 48 11.57 -23.27 -9.65
CA THR A 48 12.08 -22.93 -10.98
C THR A 48 11.26 -23.44 -12.17
N ARG A 49 10.09 -24.04 -11.92
CA ARG A 49 9.16 -24.50 -12.96
C ARG A 49 8.64 -23.31 -13.76
N ALA A 50 8.53 -23.45 -15.08
CA ALA A 50 7.95 -22.43 -15.95
C ALA A 50 6.57 -22.01 -15.44
N ALA A 51 6.38 -20.71 -15.29
CA ALA A 51 5.15 -20.10 -14.79
C ALA A 51 5.01 -18.71 -15.40
N VAL A 52 3.82 -18.39 -15.89
CA VAL A 52 3.51 -17.06 -16.41
C VAL A 52 2.45 -16.37 -15.55
N SER A 53 2.28 -15.07 -15.71
CA SER A 53 1.26 -14.29 -14.99
C SER A 53 -0.17 -14.82 -15.20
N ALA A 54 -0.46 -15.41 -16.36
CA ALA A 54 -1.73 -16.06 -16.66
C ALA A 54 -1.99 -17.34 -15.84
N ASP A 55 -0.96 -17.94 -15.24
CA ASP A 55 -1.10 -19.15 -14.41
C ASP A 55 -1.46 -18.84 -12.95
N LEU A 56 -1.53 -17.56 -12.59
CA LEU A 56 -1.72 -17.12 -11.22
C LEU A 56 -3.19 -17.24 -10.81
N ARG A 57 -3.46 -18.00 -9.75
CA ARG A 57 -4.82 -18.23 -9.23
C ARG A 57 -4.94 -17.67 -7.81
N LYS A 58 -6.03 -16.98 -7.52
CA LYS A 58 -6.31 -16.44 -6.19
C LYS A 58 -6.86 -17.56 -5.30
N ILE A 59 -6.33 -17.68 -4.08
CA ILE A 59 -6.86 -18.59 -3.07
C ILE A 59 -7.90 -17.83 -2.26
N TYR A 60 -9.10 -18.44 -2.14
CA TYR A 60 -10.17 -17.97 -1.28
C TYR A 60 -10.24 -18.87 -0.06
N PHE A 61 -10.34 -18.28 1.12
CA PHE A 61 -10.56 -18.99 2.37
C PHE A 61 -12.04 -18.84 2.72
N ASP A 62 -12.76 -19.95 2.77
CA ASP A 62 -14.16 -19.98 3.20
C ASP A 62 -14.20 -19.66 4.71
N GLY A 63 -14.63 -18.45 5.06
CA GLY A 63 -14.68 -17.99 6.46
C GLY A 63 -14.14 -16.59 6.77
N ALA A 64 -13.72 -15.80 5.78
CA ALA A 64 -13.48 -14.37 6.01
C ALA A 64 -14.81 -13.61 5.89
N PRO A 65 -15.22 -12.79 6.88
CA PRO A 65 -16.33 -11.87 6.68
C PRO A 65 -15.98 -10.95 5.52
N GLU A 66 -16.88 -10.88 4.55
CA GLU A 66 -16.81 -9.96 3.43
C GLU A 66 -16.89 -8.53 4.00
N GLU A 67 -15.75 -7.87 4.18
CA GLU A 67 -15.73 -6.41 4.32
C GLU A 67 -16.09 -5.82 2.95
N THR A 68 -17.40 -5.69 2.78
CA THR A 68 -18.18 -4.91 1.81
C THR A 68 -17.33 -4.22 0.74
N SER A 69 -17.31 -4.86 -0.42
CA SER A 69 -17.14 -4.21 -1.71
C SER A 69 -18.17 -3.09 -1.89
N GLN A 70 -17.74 -1.84 -1.78
CA GLN A 70 -18.39 -0.72 -2.47
C GLN A 70 -17.36 0.00 -3.36
N GLN A 71 -17.24 -0.56 -4.57
CA GLN A 71 -17.13 0.13 -5.85
C GLN A 71 -16.35 1.45 -5.90
N LEU A 72 -15.16 1.42 -6.51
CA LEU A 72 -14.76 2.48 -7.43
C LEU A 72 -14.15 1.86 -8.70
N ASN A 73 -14.95 1.88 -9.76
CA ASN A 73 -14.56 1.51 -11.11
C ASN A 73 -13.62 2.57 -11.70
N ASN A 74 -12.53 2.09 -12.28
CA ASN A 74 -11.63 2.64 -13.31
C ASN A 74 -11.78 4.11 -13.76
N LEU A 75 -10.66 4.83 -13.80
CA LEU A 75 -10.21 5.50 -15.02
C LEU A 75 -8.67 5.45 -15.14
N ASN A 76 -8.24 5.51 -16.38
CA ASN A 76 -6.99 5.00 -16.93
C ASN A 76 -5.82 5.99 -16.88
N GLN A 77 -4.63 5.40 -16.99
CA GLN A 77 -3.39 5.90 -17.60
C GLN A 77 -3.29 7.41 -17.95
N SER A 78 -2.35 8.11 -17.30
CA SER A 78 -1.36 8.93 -18.04
C SER A 78 -0.12 9.21 -17.19
N SER A 79 0.99 9.24 -17.90
CA SER A 79 2.37 9.45 -17.44
C SER A 79 2.57 10.78 -16.72
N GLY A 80 3.40 10.79 -15.68
CA GLY A 80 3.97 12.02 -15.12
C GLY A 80 3.91 12.05 -13.60
N LEU A 81 5.05 11.80 -12.94
CA LEU A 81 5.32 11.98 -11.51
C LEU A 81 4.19 11.47 -10.60
N THR A 82 4.19 10.19 -10.26
CA THR A 82 3.16 9.61 -9.37
C THR A 82 3.10 10.39 -8.05
N PRO A 83 2.03 11.17 -7.78
CA PRO A 83 1.77 11.60 -6.43
C PRO A 83 1.58 10.31 -5.64
N CYS A 84 2.42 10.12 -4.63
CA CYS A 84 2.20 9.00 -3.76
C CYS A 84 0.99 9.37 -2.91
N SER A 85 -0.14 8.74 -3.17
CA SER A 85 -1.31 8.93 -2.33
C SER A 85 -1.21 7.98 -1.14
N PHE A 86 -1.39 8.51 0.07
CA PHE A 86 -1.50 7.72 1.30
C PHE A 86 -2.97 7.72 1.73
N THR A 87 -3.57 6.54 1.79
CA THR A 87 -4.86 6.37 2.43
C THR A 87 -4.65 6.39 3.93
N ALA A 88 -5.26 7.36 4.62
CA ALA A 88 -5.20 7.44 6.06
C ALA A 88 -5.88 6.20 6.67
N SER A 89 -5.05 5.23 7.10
CA SER A 89 -5.44 4.09 7.93
C SER A 89 -5.96 4.58 9.28
N PRO A 90 -6.86 3.84 9.97
CA PRO A 90 -7.83 4.40 10.92
C PRO A 90 -7.17 5.41 11.88
N VAL A 91 -7.43 6.67 11.60
CA VAL A 91 -6.93 7.82 12.34
C VAL A 91 -8.09 8.29 13.20
N ASN A 92 -7.91 8.18 14.52
CA ASN A 92 -8.87 8.68 15.48
C ASN A 92 -9.12 10.18 15.22
N GLU A 93 -10.31 10.67 15.52
CA GLU A 93 -10.73 12.09 15.35
C GLU A 93 -9.81 13.13 16.04
N HIS A 94 -8.93 12.67 16.94
CA HIS A 94 -7.92 13.46 17.64
C HIS A 94 -6.53 13.39 17.01
N SER A 95 -6.35 12.61 15.95
CA SER A 95 -5.06 12.49 15.27
C SER A 95 -4.73 13.82 14.60
N THR A 96 -3.47 14.20 14.68
CA THR A 96 -3.00 15.47 14.12
C THR A 96 -2.35 15.26 12.75
N VAL A 97 -2.16 16.34 12.00
CA VAL A 97 -1.40 16.30 10.74
C VAL A 97 0.01 15.74 10.95
N LYS A 98 0.60 15.92 12.14
CA LYS A 98 1.92 15.38 12.51
C LYS A 98 1.92 13.86 12.60
N ASP A 99 0.87 13.27 13.16
CA ASP A 99 0.73 11.81 13.24
C ASP A 99 0.62 11.20 11.84
N LEU A 100 -0.13 11.85 10.94
CA LEU A 100 -0.25 11.42 9.55
C LEU A 100 1.09 11.47 8.81
N LYS A 101 1.84 12.56 9.00
CA LYS A 101 3.21 12.70 8.47
C LYS A 101 4.14 11.60 8.97
N ASN A 102 4.08 11.30 10.28
CA ASN A 102 4.89 10.24 10.87
C ASN A 102 4.48 8.83 10.38
N ALA A 103 3.18 8.60 10.19
CA ALA A 103 2.68 7.34 9.65
C ALA A 103 3.19 7.08 8.22
N ILE A 104 3.20 8.11 7.37
CA ILE A 104 3.77 8.03 6.01
C ILE A 104 5.28 7.77 6.08
N ALA A 105 5.97 8.45 6.99
CA ALA A 105 7.41 8.29 7.18
C ALA A 105 7.79 6.86 7.56
N VAL A 106 7.06 6.25 8.50
CA VAL A 106 7.25 4.86 8.94
C VAL A 106 6.86 3.89 7.83
N TYR A 107 5.71 4.10 7.19
CA TYR A 107 5.17 3.18 6.21
C TYR A 107 6.02 3.10 4.93
N LYS A 108 6.50 4.25 4.44
CA LYS A 108 7.31 4.31 3.22
C LYS A 108 8.81 4.37 3.47
N ASN A 109 9.24 4.42 4.72
CA ASN A 109 10.64 4.61 5.09
C ASN A 109 11.22 5.92 4.51
N ILE A 110 10.46 7.01 4.62
CA ILE A 110 10.81 8.32 4.06
C ILE A 110 10.92 9.33 5.20
N PRO A 111 11.99 10.12 5.32
CA PRO A 111 12.09 11.10 6.39
C PRO A 111 10.99 12.16 6.28
N VAL A 112 10.37 12.50 7.41
CA VAL A 112 9.20 13.41 7.46
C VAL A 112 9.49 14.81 6.88
N GLU A 113 10.75 15.22 6.87
CA GLU A 113 11.20 16.53 6.37
C GLU A 113 11.06 16.69 4.85
N VAL A 114 11.13 15.59 4.09
CA VAL A 114 11.00 15.64 2.62
C VAL A 114 9.57 15.41 2.14
N VAL A 115 8.65 15.09 3.06
CA VAL A 115 7.24 14.78 2.79
C VAL A 115 6.40 16.05 2.90
N ARG A 116 5.92 16.54 1.76
CA ARG A 116 4.93 17.62 1.70
C ARG A 116 3.54 17.02 1.51
N LEU A 117 2.70 17.15 2.53
CA LEU A 117 1.29 16.72 2.46
C LEU A 117 0.44 17.76 1.73
N VAL A 118 -0.41 17.28 0.82
CA VAL A 118 -1.36 18.07 0.04
C VAL A 118 -2.73 17.42 0.14
N TYR A 119 -3.72 18.19 0.58
CA TYR A 119 -5.10 17.73 0.68
C TYR A 119 -6.04 18.77 0.09
N ALA A 120 -6.95 18.34 -0.79
CA ALA A 120 -7.88 19.22 -1.51
C ALA A 120 -7.18 20.40 -2.24
N GLY A 121 -5.95 20.20 -2.72
CA GLY A 121 -5.14 21.23 -3.36
C GLY A 121 -4.48 22.24 -2.41
N ALA A 122 -4.70 22.11 -1.09
CA ALA A 122 -4.04 22.91 -0.06
C ALA A 122 -2.90 22.11 0.58
N GLN A 123 -1.73 22.74 0.72
CA GLN A 123 -0.62 22.16 1.47
C GLN A 123 -0.94 22.23 2.96
N ILE A 124 -0.87 21.09 3.65
CA ILE A 124 -1.22 20.99 5.07
C ILE A 124 0.04 20.79 5.94
N GLY A 125 0.13 21.55 7.03
CA GLY A 125 1.21 21.42 8.03
C GLY A 125 2.55 21.99 7.59
N GLU A 126 2.60 23.17 6.97
CA GLU A 126 3.86 23.85 6.66
C GLU A 126 4.63 24.27 7.93
N ASN A 127 3.90 24.67 8.98
CA ASN A 127 4.50 25.13 10.23
C ASN A 127 4.32 24.05 11.30
N ASN A 128 5.42 23.66 11.94
CA ASN A 128 5.50 22.66 13.03
C ASN A 128 4.79 23.11 14.33
N THR A 129 3.85 24.06 14.23
CA THR A 129 3.21 24.78 15.34
C THR A 129 1.69 24.76 15.27
N ASP A 130 1.09 24.27 14.18
CA ASP A 130 -0.35 24.18 14.06
C ASP A 130 -0.85 22.86 14.67
N ASN A 131 -1.37 22.91 15.90
CA ASN A 131 -2.11 21.81 16.56
C ASN A 131 -3.47 21.52 15.88
N HIS A 132 -3.53 21.64 14.55
CA HIS A 132 -4.75 21.49 13.79
C HIS A 132 -5.05 20.00 13.61
N THR A 133 -6.22 19.58 14.08
CA THR A 133 -6.69 18.19 13.95
C THR A 133 -7.10 17.89 12.51
N LEU A 134 -7.02 16.61 12.13
CA LEU A 134 -7.46 16.14 10.81
C LEU A 134 -8.93 16.50 10.52
N SER A 135 -9.77 16.53 11.56
CA SER A 135 -11.17 16.93 11.51
C SER A 135 -11.37 18.35 10.97
N SER A 136 -10.47 19.27 11.28
CA SER A 136 -10.60 20.66 10.84
C SER A 136 -10.24 20.86 9.36
N TYR A 137 -9.55 19.89 8.75
CA TYR A 137 -9.37 19.79 7.30
C TYR A 137 -10.41 18.89 6.61
N LYS A 138 -11.44 18.40 7.32
CA LYS A 138 -12.39 17.38 6.82
C LYS A 138 -11.67 16.11 6.32
N ILE A 139 -10.56 15.77 6.97
CA ILE A 139 -9.84 14.52 6.74
C ILE A 139 -10.38 13.51 7.73
N GLY A 140 -11.11 12.53 7.22
CA GLY A 140 -11.71 11.44 8.00
C GLY A 140 -10.97 10.13 7.83
N ASN A 141 -11.56 9.07 8.36
CA ASN A 141 -11.10 7.71 8.13
C ASN A 141 -11.15 7.39 6.63
N TYR A 142 -10.11 6.73 6.11
CA TYR A 142 -9.99 6.35 4.70
C TYR A 142 -9.89 7.53 3.72
N THR A 143 -9.67 8.76 4.22
CA THR A 143 -9.38 9.89 3.36
C THR A 143 -8.02 9.70 2.69
N THR A 144 -8.00 9.85 1.37
CA THR A 144 -6.77 9.85 0.58
C THR A 144 -6.12 11.22 0.66
N VAL A 145 -4.89 11.25 1.14
CA VAL A 145 -4.06 12.46 1.18
C VAL A 145 -2.90 12.26 0.21
N ASP A 146 -2.73 13.20 -0.71
CA ASP A 146 -1.59 13.19 -1.60
C ASP A 146 -0.37 13.74 -0.89
N PHE A 147 0.80 13.19 -1.19
CA PHE A 147 2.03 13.80 -0.75
C PHE A 147 3.07 13.84 -1.86
N LEU A 148 3.85 14.90 -1.82
CA LEU A 148 4.93 15.17 -2.73
C LEU A 148 6.25 14.93 -1.99
N LEU A 149 7.14 14.19 -2.63
CA LEU A 149 8.50 14.02 -2.16
C LEU A 149 9.36 15.11 -2.81
N ARG A 150 10.13 15.82 -1.99
CA ARG A 150 11.20 16.65 -2.51
C ARG A 150 12.26 15.71 -3.08
N GLN A 151 12.45 15.68 -4.40
CA GLN A 151 13.54 14.90 -4.99
C GLN A 151 14.86 15.48 -4.47
N GLU A 152 15.63 14.67 -3.77
CA GLU A 152 17.04 14.94 -3.54
C GLU A 152 17.73 14.85 -4.90
N GLY A 153 18.22 15.99 -5.39
CA GLY A 153 18.99 16.07 -6.62
C GLY A 153 20.20 15.14 -6.53
N GLY A 154 20.25 14.17 -7.45
CA GLY A 154 21.31 13.16 -7.49
C GLY A 154 22.71 13.76 -7.58
N LYS A 155 23.66 13.07 -6.96
CA LYS A 155 25.09 13.20 -7.24
C LYS A 155 25.57 11.94 -7.94
#